data_AF-A0A914SCJ7-F1
#
_entry.id   AF-A0A914SCJ7-F1
#
_cell.length_a   1.000
_cell.length_b   1.000
_cell.length_c   1.000
_cell.angle_alpha   90.00
_cell.angle_beta   90.00
_cell.angle_gamma   90.00
#
_symmetry.space_group_name_H-M   'P 1'
#
loop_
_entity.id
_entity.type
_entity.pdbx_description
1 polymer ?
#
loop_
_entity_poly.entity_id
_entity_poly.type
_entity_poly.pdbx_seq_one_letter_code
_entity_poly.pdbx_strand_id
1 'polypeptide(L)'
;GVDLLIPNSTIFYDEISGICFGQKKYNLSVKGMPSLPLSNLLLLSSQSTLLQQLCICIKLNWIVLLNGPRLNGKSSVVETLGLLGQSSLKRMRLNKETDASELLGSYEQVLDYKIIEECFDEFCNILENPSVIGLPEEHSRTALKDLKNIEKTDVHKLRCKIIQIAALVNAESQEKLNIIASKLSKVYLRFEWRSSVFVEAYKNGF
;
A
#
# COMPACT_ATOMS: atom_id res chain seq x y z
N GLY A 1 4.06 -25.47 -1.74
CA GLY A 1 4.03 -24.08 -2.21
C GLY A 1 5.38 -23.80 -2.80
N VAL A 2 5.41 -23.33 -4.05
CA VAL A 2 6.64 -22.89 -4.70
C VAL A 2 6.82 -21.43 -4.29
N ASP A 3 7.88 -21.14 -3.54
CA ASP A 3 8.22 -19.77 -3.15
C ASP A 3 9.02 -19.15 -4.28
N LEU A 4 8.45 -18.17 -5.00
CA LEU A 4 9.13 -17.44 -6.07
C LEU A 4 9.91 -16.26 -5.46
N LEU A 5 11.22 -16.23 -5.67
CA LEU A 5 12.10 -15.17 -5.18
C LEU A 5 12.45 -14.23 -6.33
N ILE A 6 12.05 -12.97 -6.20
CA ILE A 6 12.49 -11.89 -7.09
C ILE A 6 13.58 -11.12 -6.32
N PRO A 7 14.85 -11.15 -6.77
CA PRO A 7 15.90 -10.37 -6.14
C PRO A 7 15.81 -8.89 -6.50
N ASN A 8 15.99 -8.01 -5.50
CA ASN A 8 16.33 -6.62 -5.74
C ASN A 8 17.86 -6.49 -5.89
N SER A 9 18.34 -6.06 -7.07
CA SER A 9 19.53 -5.18 -7.14
C SER A 9 19.03 -3.76 -6.83
N THR A 10 19.70 -2.80 -6.23
CA THR A 10 21.08 -2.35 -6.37
C THR A 10 21.43 -1.53 -5.11
N ILE A 11 22.51 -1.87 -4.38
CA ILE A 11 23.05 -1.01 -3.31
C ILE A 11 24.50 -0.67 -3.64
N PHE A 12 24.71 0.57 -4.08
CA PHE A 12 25.99 1.24 -3.94
C PHE A 12 26.24 1.52 -2.46
N TYR A 13 27.48 1.41 -1.98
CA TYR A 13 28.14 2.22 -0.93
C TYR A 13 29.38 1.51 -0.37
N ASP A 14 30.41 2.31 -0.24
CA ASP A 14 31.55 2.05 0.62
C ASP A 14 31.14 2.02 2.10
N GLU A 15 31.94 1.28 2.88
CA GLU A 15 32.10 1.34 4.34
C GLU A 15 30.97 0.85 5.28
N ILE A 16 30.57 -0.44 5.16
CA ILE A 16 30.64 -1.42 6.28
C ILE A 16 31.11 -2.74 5.68
N SER A 17 32.36 -3.11 5.98
CA SER A 17 33.11 -4.09 5.19
C SER A 17 32.80 -5.54 5.57
N GLY A 18 31.61 -6.03 5.21
CA GLY A 18 31.34 -7.43 4.88
C GLY A 18 31.02 -8.42 6.01
N ILE A 19 30.26 -9.46 5.66
CA ILE A 19 29.94 -10.63 6.47
C ILE A 19 30.92 -11.74 6.15
N CYS A 20 31.53 -12.33 7.19
CA CYS A 20 32.45 -13.45 7.06
C CYS A 20 31.70 -14.78 7.23
N PHE A 21 31.84 -15.69 6.26
CA PHE A 21 31.53 -17.12 6.40
C PHE A 21 32.84 -17.90 6.43
N GLY A 22 33.26 -18.34 7.62
CA GLY A 22 34.56 -18.97 7.81
C GLY A 22 35.70 -18.01 7.43
N GLN A 23 36.57 -18.40 6.49
CA GLN A 23 37.67 -17.56 5.98
C GLN A 23 37.28 -16.66 4.79
N LYS A 24 36.02 -16.71 4.30
CA LYS A 24 35.59 -15.94 3.13
C LYS A 24 34.69 -14.77 3.54
N LYS A 25 35.05 -13.58 3.05
CA LYS A 25 34.42 -12.30 3.36
C LYS A 25 33.53 -11.84 2.19
N TYR A 26 32.27 -11.52 2.46
CA TYR A 26 31.30 -11.03 1.47
C TYR A 26 30.90 -9.60 1.80
N ASN A 27 31.19 -8.65 0.90
CA ASN A 27 30.89 -7.23 1.13
C ASN A 27 29.38 -6.97 1.05
N LEU A 28 28.81 -6.42 2.13
CA LEU A 28 27.46 -5.88 2.16
C LEU A 28 27.57 -4.38 2.45
N SER A 29 27.33 -3.60 1.40
CA SER A 29 27.25 -2.16 1.47
C SER A 29 25.98 -1.73 2.21
N VAL A 30 26.10 -0.82 3.20
CA VAL A 30 24.98 -0.31 3.99
C VAL A 30 25.02 1.21 4.03
N LYS A 31 23.97 1.88 3.54
CA LYS A 31 23.51 3.16 4.10
C LYS A 31 22.06 3.02 4.54
N GLY A 32 21.81 3.36 5.81
CA GLY A 32 20.47 3.52 6.38
C GLY A 32 19.87 2.25 6.96
N MET A 33 20.29 1.85 8.16
CA MET A 33 19.57 0.86 8.95
C MET A 33 18.30 1.48 9.57
N PRO A 34 17.07 1.06 9.21
CA PRO A 34 16.00 1.07 10.19
C PRO A 34 16.36 0.02 11.26
N SER A 35 16.16 0.34 12.53
CA SER A 35 16.47 -0.55 13.66
C SER A 35 15.63 -1.83 13.60
N LEU A 36 16.13 -2.88 12.95
CA LEU A 36 15.54 -4.20 13.07
C LEU A 36 15.95 -4.84 14.42
N PRO A 37 15.05 -5.56 15.09
CA PRO A 37 15.41 -6.39 16.25
C PRO A 37 16.23 -7.59 15.74
N LEU A 38 17.54 -7.38 15.56
CA LEU A 38 18.54 -8.42 15.23
C LEU A 38 18.67 -9.49 16.33
N SER A 39 17.95 -9.35 17.45
CA SER A 39 18.09 -10.16 18.66
C SER A 39 17.78 -11.65 18.48
N ASN A 40 17.13 -12.06 17.38
CA ASN A 40 16.71 -13.45 17.17
C ASN A 40 17.19 -14.09 15.84
N LEU A 41 18.12 -13.47 15.12
CA LEU A 41 18.65 -14.07 13.89
C LEU A 41 19.79 -15.05 14.20
N LEU A 42 19.41 -16.31 14.42
CA LEU A 42 20.36 -17.42 14.57
C LEU A 42 20.67 -18.01 13.19
N LEU A 43 21.83 -17.66 12.63
CA LEU A 43 22.31 -18.25 11.39
C LEU A 43 22.89 -19.64 11.65
N LEU A 44 22.28 -20.67 11.06
CA LEU A 44 22.77 -22.03 11.17
C LEU A 44 23.96 -22.23 10.21
N SER A 45 25.06 -22.79 10.71
CA SER A 45 26.26 -23.08 9.90
C SER A 45 25.94 -23.98 8.70
N SER A 46 24.99 -24.91 8.86
CA SER A 46 24.50 -25.81 7.81
C SER A 46 23.78 -25.08 6.66
N GLN A 47 23.35 -23.85 6.85
CA GLN A 47 22.66 -23.03 5.84
C GLN A 47 23.60 -22.07 5.10
N SER A 48 24.86 -21.96 5.53
CA SER A 48 25.85 -21.02 4.98
C SER A 48 26.10 -21.22 3.48
N THR A 49 26.22 -22.47 3.02
CA THR A 49 26.43 -22.78 1.60
C THR A 49 25.25 -22.35 0.74
N LEU A 50 24.03 -22.60 1.21
CA LEU A 50 22.80 -22.22 0.50
C LEU A 50 22.68 -20.70 0.40
N LEU A 51 22.98 -19.99 1.50
CA LEU A 51 22.95 -18.54 1.53
C LEU A 51 23.99 -17.93 0.58
N GLN A 52 25.20 -18.50 0.52
CA GLN A 52 26.22 -18.08 -0.46
C GLN A 52 25.75 -18.28 -1.90
N GLN A 53 25.15 -19.43 -2.23
CA GLN A 53 24.62 -19.70 -3.56
C GLN A 53 23.51 -18.70 -3.93
N LEU A 54 22.60 -18.44 -2.99
CA LEU A 54 21.55 -17.43 -3.17
C LEU A 54 22.16 -16.05 -3.43
N CYS A 55 23.13 -15.59 -2.62
CA CYS A 55 23.81 -14.31 -2.84
C CYS A 55 24.38 -14.18 -4.26
N ILE A 56 24.96 -15.25 -4.81
CA ILE A 56 25.48 -15.26 -6.18
C ILE A 56 24.35 -15.11 -7.19
N CYS A 57 23.27 -15.88 -7.05
CA CYS A 57 22.11 -15.78 -7.95
C CYS A 57 21.47 -14.40 -7.92
N ILE A 58 21.34 -13.79 -6.74
CA ILE A 58 20.87 -12.41 -6.58
C ILE A 58 21.81 -11.45 -7.31
N LYS A 59 23.13 -11.56 -7.11
CA LYS A 59 24.12 -10.71 -7.78
C LYS A 59 24.09 -10.83 -9.31
N LEU A 60 23.72 -11.98 -9.84
CA LEU A 60 23.62 -12.25 -11.27
C LEU A 60 22.21 -11.97 -11.85
N ASN A 61 21.27 -11.48 -11.03
CA ASN A 61 19.86 -11.30 -11.40
C ASN A 61 19.23 -12.58 -11.97
N TRP A 62 19.55 -13.73 -11.38
CA TRP A 62 19.01 -15.03 -11.77
C TRP A 62 17.81 -15.41 -10.91
N ILE A 63 16.79 -15.99 -11.55
CA ILE A 63 15.64 -16.59 -10.87
C ILE A 63 16.12 -17.84 -10.12
N VAL A 64 15.75 -17.97 -8.85
CA VAL A 64 16.13 -19.11 -8.00
C VAL A 64 14.91 -19.97 -7.71
N LEU A 65 15.05 -21.29 -7.94
CA LEU A 65 14.10 -22.30 -7.49
C LEU A 65 14.68 -23.09 -6.31
N LEU A 66 14.07 -22.97 -5.13
CA LEU A 66 14.46 -23.73 -3.94
C LEU A 66 13.59 -24.98 -3.79
N ASN A 67 14.16 -26.16 -4.00
CA ASN A 67 13.48 -27.45 -3.85
C ASN A 67 14.10 -28.32 -2.73
N GLY A 68 13.30 -29.19 -2.11
CA GLY A 68 13.70 -30.20 -1.13
C GLY A 68 12.61 -30.44 -0.06
N PRO A 69 12.90 -31.24 0.98
CA PRO A 69 11.88 -31.69 1.94
C PRO A 69 11.30 -30.51 2.74
N ARG A 70 10.05 -30.69 3.20
CA ARG A 70 9.37 -29.73 4.09
C ARG A 70 10.18 -29.54 5.38
N LEU A 71 10.04 -28.38 6.01
CA LEU A 71 10.67 -28.02 7.31
C LEU A 71 12.21 -27.94 7.32
N ASN A 72 12.87 -27.95 6.15
CA ASN A 72 14.33 -27.73 6.06
C ASN A 72 14.76 -26.25 6.02
N GLY A 73 13.92 -25.34 6.52
CA GLY A 73 14.29 -23.92 6.64
C GLY A 73 14.48 -23.15 5.33
N LYS A 74 13.95 -23.62 4.18
CA LYS A 74 14.10 -22.95 2.87
C LYS A 74 13.65 -21.48 2.93
N SER A 75 12.43 -21.26 3.40
CA SER A 75 11.85 -19.92 3.50
C SER A 75 12.57 -19.08 4.57
N SER A 76 13.10 -19.71 5.63
CA SER A 76 13.88 -19.05 6.68
C SER A 76 15.25 -18.56 6.19
N VAL A 77 15.92 -19.30 5.30
CA VAL A 77 17.18 -18.87 4.68
C VAL A 77 16.96 -17.64 3.79
N VAL A 78 15.86 -17.61 3.04
CA VAL A 78 15.49 -16.45 2.22
C VAL A 78 15.15 -15.24 3.09
N GLU A 79 14.36 -15.42 4.15
CA GLU A 79 14.03 -14.35 5.10
C GLU A 79 15.31 -13.78 5.72
N THR A 80 16.22 -14.66 6.14
CA THR A 80 17.53 -14.27 6.68
C THR A 80 18.32 -13.46 5.66
N LEU A 81 18.34 -13.89 4.39
CA LEU A 81 19.03 -13.18 3.33
C LEU A 81 18.43 -11.79 3.05
N GLY A 82 17.10 -11.67 3.03
CA GLY A 82 16.41 -10.39 2.88
C GLY A 82 16.71 -9.43 4.03
N LEU A 83 16.77 -9.94 5.27
CA LEU A 83 17.13 -9.19 6.47
C LEU A 83 18.59 -8.70 6.41
N LEU A 84 19.52 -9.58 6.02
CA LEU A 84 20.94 -9.23 5.85
C LEU A 84 21.16 -8.24 4.71
N GLY A 85 20.42 -8.38 3.61
CA GLY A 85 20.47 -7.48 2.46
C GLY A 85 19.61 -6.22 2.59
N GLN A 86 19.00 -5.97 3.76
CA GLN A 86 18.08 -4.85 4.02
C GLN A 86 17.04 -4.64 2.93
N SER A 87 16.59 -5.74 2.34
CA SER A 87 15.66 -5.74 1.21
C SER A 87 14.27 -6.11 1.68
N SER A 88 13.25 -5.43 1.14
CA SER A 88 11.86 -5.76 1.43
C SER A 88 11.48 -7.07 0.74
N LEU A 89 11.50 -8.17 1.50
CA LEU A 89 11.08 -9.47 1.00
C LEU A 89 9.55 -9.55 0.96
N LYS A 90 8.99 -9.62 -0.25
CA LYS A 90 7.56 -9.90 -0.48
C LYS A 90 7.36 -11.39 -0.73
N ARG A 91 6.49 -12.04 0.04
CA ARG A 91 6.12 -13.47 -0.14
C ARG A 91 4.74 -13.58 -0.77
N MET A 92 4.63 -14.39 -1.83
CA MET A 92 3.37 -14.76 -2.45
C MET A 92 3.21 -16.28 -2.39
N ARG A 93 2.05 -16.77 -1.94
CA ARG A 93 1.77 -18.20 -1.85
C ARG A 93 1.04 -18.65 -3.11
N LEU A 94 1.66 -19.52 -3.90
CA LEU A 94 1.04 -20.10 -5.08
C LEU A 94 0.33 -21.41 -4.72
N ASN A 95 -0.97 -21.47 -4.99
CA ASN A 95 -1.80 -22.68 -4.88
C ASN A 95 -2.47 -22.97 -6.25
N LYS A 96 -3.30 -24.02 -6.32
CA LYS A 96 -4.01 -24.39 -7.57
C LYS A 96 -5.14 -23.42 -7.94
N GLU A 97 -5.52 -22.55 -7.00
CA GLU A 97 -6.56 -21.53 -7.15
C GLU A 97 -5.96 -20.16 -7.49
N THR A 98 -4.63 -20.03 -7.53
CA THR A 98 -3.94 -18.81 -7.92
C THR A 98 -4.17 -18.56 -9.40
N ASP A 99 -4.90 -17.50 -9.70
CA ASP A 99 -5.21 -17.06 -11.06
C ASP A 99 -4.16 -16.08 -11.62
N ALA A 100 -4.20 -15.86 -12.94
CA ALA A 100 -3.30 -14.93 -13.61
C ALA A 100 -3.45 -13.48 -13.11
N SER A 101 -4.63 -13.09 -12.62
CA SER A 101 -4.89 -11.77 -12.04
C SER A 101 -4.12 -11.53 -10.73
N GLU A 102 -3.90 -12.57 -9.92
CA GLU A 102 -3.09 -12.48 -8.71
C GLU A 102 -1.60 -12.28 -9.04
N LEU A 103 -1.14 -12.86 -10.15
CA LEU A 103 0.25 -12.77 -10.61
C LEU A 103 0.55 -11.49 -11.39
N LEU A 104 -0.35 -11.01 -12.25
CA LEU A 104 -0.09 -9.88 -13.14
C LEU A 104 -0.74 -8.58 -12.65
N GLY A 105 -1.87 -8.69 -11.98
CA GLY A 105 -2.76 -7.58 -11.65
C GLY A 105 -4.11 -7.71 -12.35
N SER A 106 -5.00 -6.79 -12.01
CA SER A 106 -6.34 -6.75 -12.59
C SER A 106 -6.83 -5.32 -12.73
N TYR A 107 -7.87 -5.12 -13.54
CA TYR A 107 -8.61 -3.86 -13.55
C TYR A 107 -9.54 -3.85 -12.33
N GLU A 108 -9.25 -2.98 -11.36
CA GLU A 108 -10.07 -2.81 -10.17
C GLU A 108 -10.96 -1.58 -10.31
N GLN A 109 -12.12 -1.65 -9.66
CA GLN A 109 -13.00 -0.50 -9.50
C GLN A 109 -12.45 0.42 -8.42
N VAL A 110 -12.04 1.61 -8.82
CA VAL A 110 -11.57 2.65 -7.92
C VAL A 110 -12.64 3.73 -7.85
N LEU A 111 -13.11 3.98 -6.63
CA LEU A 111 -13.84 5.18 -6.27
C LEU A 111 -12.84 6.13 -5.60
N ASP A 112 -12.91 7.41 -5.96
CA ASP A 112 -12.08 8.45 -5.35
C ASP A 112 -12.56 8.78 -3.93
N TYR A 113 -12.42 7.82 -3.00
CA TYR A 113 -12.85 7.96 -1.61
C TYR A 113 -12.28 9.20 -0.94
N LYS A 114 -11.05 9.58 -1.31
CA LYS A 114 -10.39 10.79 -0.81
C LYS A 114 -11.16 12.06 -1.16
N ILE A 115 -11.64 12.18 -2.41
CA ILE A 115 -12.44 13.34 -2.84
C ILE A 115 -13.78 13.35 -2.10
N ILE A 116 -14.38 12.18 -1.89
CA ILE A 116 -15.64 12.04 -1.16
C ILE A 116 -15.45 12.48 0.31
N GLU A 117 -14.38 12.06 0.97
CA GLU A 117 -14.05 12.48 2.33
C GLU A 117 -13.75 13.97 2.43
N GLU A 118 -12.92 14.52 1.53
CA GLU A 118 -12.64 15.96 1.49
C GLU A 118 -13.93 16.79 1.29
N CYS A 119 -14.83 16.36 0.39
CA CYS A 119 -16.11 17.02 0.18
C CYS A 119 -17.04 16.89 1.41
N PHE A 120 -16.99 15.76 2.11
CA PHE A 120 -17.78 15.52 3.32
C PHE A 120 -17.31 16.42 4.47
N ASP A 121 -15.99 16.55 4.65
CA ASP A 121 -15.39 17.40 5.67
C ASP A 121 -15.60 18.89 5.34
N GLU A 122 -15.42 19.29 4.08
CA GLU A 122 -15.76 20.65 3.60
C GLU A 122 -17.24 20.98 3.90
N PHE A 123 -18.16 20.02 3.67
CA PHE A 123 -19.58 20.22 3.94
C PHE A 123 -19.89 20.33 5.44
N CYS A 124 -19.30 19.48 6.27
CA CYS A 124 -19.45 19.55 7.72
C CYS A 124 -18.93 20.87 8.29
N ASN A 125 -17.76 21.32 7.85
CA ASN A 125 -17.16 22.60 8.27
C ASN A 125 -18.05 23.80 7.92
N ILE A 126 -18.74 23.75 6.78
CA ILE A 126 -19.71 24.78 6.41
C ILE A 126 -20.91 24.75 7.37
N LEU A 127 -21.47 23.56 7.66
CA LEU A 127 -22.64 23.39 8.53
C LEU A 127 -22.39 23.73 10.00
N GLU A 128 -21.16 23.54 10.49
CA GLU A 128 -20.77 23.86 11.87
C GLU A 128 -20.70 25.36 12.17
N ASN A 129 -20.76 26.23 11.15
CA ASN A 129 -20.77 27.68 11.29
C ASN A 129 -22.16 28.30 10.97
N PRO A 130 -23.19 28.11 11.82
CA PRO A 130 -24.58 28.46 11.52
C PRO A 130 -24.82 29.96 11.26
N SER A 131 -24.00 30.84 11.85
CA SER A 131 -24.09 32.29 11.68
C SER A 131 -23.74 32.78 10.26
N VAL A 132 -23.01 31.99 9.47
CA VAL A 132 -22.59 32.32 8.09
C VAL A 132 -23.62 31.84 7.04
N ILE A 133 -24.47 30.89 7.42
CA ILE A 133 -25.32 30.13 6.49
C ILE A 133 -26.70 30.79 6.30
N GLY A 134 -27.18 31.55 7.29
CA GLY A 134 -28.54 32.12 7.28
C GLY A 134 -29.64 31.08 7.53
N LEU A 135 -29.25 29.88 7.99
CA LEU A 135 -30.16 28.77 8.29
C LEU A 135 -30.62 28.82 9.77
N PRO A 136 -31.87 28.45 10.09
CA PRO A 136 -32.27 28.21 11.49
C PRO A 136 -31.46 27.06 12.10
N GLU A 137 -31.05 27.17 13.37
CA GLU A 137 -30.19 26.18 14.06
C GLU A 137 -30.75 24.74 14.00
N GLU A 138 -32.08 24.58 13.95
CA GLU A 138 -32.73 23.27 13.86
C GLU A 138 -32.42 22.54 12.55
N HIS A 139 -32.32 23.28 11.44
CA HIS A 139 -32.05 22.71 10.12
C HIS A 139 -30.58 22.30 10.00
N SER A 140 -29.65 23.06 10.59
CA SER A 140 -28.23 22.66 10.67
C SER A 140 -28.05 21.39 11.51
N ARG A 141 -28.71 21.30 12.67
CA ARG A 141 -28.67 20.10 13.52
C ARG A 141 -29.27 18.87 12.85
N THR A 142 -30.36 19.05 12.09
CA THR A 142 -31.00 17.95 11.35
C THR A 142 -30.12 17.48 10.20
N ALA A 143 -29.56 18.42 9.43
CA ALA A 143 -28.61 18.13 8.37
C ALA A 143 -27.37 17.36 8.86
N LEU A 144 -26.80 17.75 10.00
CA LEU A 144 -25.63 17.08 10.59
C LEU A 144 -25.95 15.65 11.07
N LYS A 145 -27.14 15.42 11.64
CA LYS A 145 -27.60 14.07 12.01
C LYS A 145 -27.81 13.21 10.77
N ASP A 146 -28.44 13.78 9.75
CA ASP A 146 -28.72 13.13 8.48
C ASP A 146 -27.46 12.80 7.68
N LEU A 147 -26.41 13.60 7.81
CA LEU A 147 -25.10 13.30 7.22
C LEU A 147 -24.39 12.17 7.93
N LYS A 148 -24.42 12.15 9.27
CA LYS A 148 -23.84 11.05 10.05
C LYS A 148 -24.54 9.71 9.80
N ASN A 149 -25.80 9.75 9.35
CA ASN A 149 -26.58 8.57 8.97
C ASN A 149 -26.35 8.12 7.51
N ILE A 150 -25.70 8.91 6.66
CA ILE A 150 -25.37 8.47 5.30
C ILE A 150 -24.11 7.62 5.35
N GLU A 151 -24.17 6.44 4.73
CA GLU A 151 -22.96 5.68 4.41
C GLU A 151 -22.05 6.54 3.52
N LYS A 152 -20.79 6.76 3.93
CA LYS A 152 -19.82 7.61 3.20
C LYS A 152 -19.60 7.19 1.73
N THR A 153 -20.01 5.98 1.36
CA THR A 153 -19.92 5.40 0.02
C THR A 153 -20.96 5.94 -0.95
N ASP A 154 -22.06 6.52 -0.45
CA ASP A 154 -23.26 6.81 -1.24
C ASP A 154 -23.24 8.26 -1.79
N VAL A 155 -22.39 8.49 -2.81
CA VAL A 155 -22.15 9.80 -3.45
C VAL A 155 -23.45 10.49 -3.88
N HIS A 156 -24.43 9.73 -4.37
CA HIS A 156 -25.70 10.27 -4.83
C HIS A 156 -26.54 10.85 -3.67
N LYS A 157 -26.66 10.12 -2.55
CA LYS A 157 -27.41 10.59 -1.37
C LYS A 157 -26.74 11.84 -0.78
N LEU A 158 -25.41 11.84 -0.69
CA LEU A 158 -24.64 12.99 -0.22
C LEU A 158 -24.89 14.22 -1.11
N ARG A 159 -24.78 14.06 -2.44
CA ARG A 159 -25.00 15.14 -3.41
C ARG A 159 -26.43 15.70 -3.35
N CYS A 160 -27.45 14.84 -3.24
CA CYS A 160 -28.84 15.26 -3.13
C CYS A 160 -29.08 16.11 -1.87
N LYS A 161 -28.51 15.73 -0.72
CA LYS A 161 -28.63 16.54 0.51
C LYS A 161 -27.90 17.89 0.41
N ILE A 162 -26.71 17.91 -0.20
CA ILE A 162 -25.97 19.16 -0.42
C ILE A 162 -26.78 20.12 -1.28
N ILE A 163 -27.40 19.65 -2.36
CA ILE A 163 -28.25 20.48 -3.23
C ILE A 163 -29.51 20.96 -2.48
N GLN A 164 -30.15 20.08 -1.70
CA GLN A 164 -31.32 20.45 -0.89
C GLN A 164 -30.99 21.56 0.12
N ILE A 165 -29.85 21.44 0.80
CA ILE A 165 -29.41 22.44 1.77
C ILE A 165 -28.97 23.72 1.06
N ALA A 166 -28.26 23.64 -0.06
CA ALA A 166 -27.86 24.80 -0.85
C ALA A 166 -29.04 25.68 -1.27
N ALA A 167 -30.23 25.12 -1.48
CA ALA A 167 -31.44 25.86 -1.81
C ALA A 167 -32.01 26.71 -0.65
N LEU A 168 -31.60 26.44 0.59
CA LEU A 168 -32.11 27.09 1.80
C LEU A 168 -31.13 28.12 2.39
N VAL A 169 -29.97 28.28 1.78
CA VAL A 169 -28.79 28.97 2.33
C VAL A 169 -28.55 30.31 1.62
N ASN A 170 -27.83 31.24 2.26
CA ASN A 170 -27.38 32.51 1.66
C ASN A 170 -26.60 32.29 0.35
N ALA A 171 -26.65 33.28 -0.56
CA ALA A 171 -26.01 33.20 -1.89
C ALA A 171 -24.51 32.83 -1.87
N GLU A 172 -23.72 33.38 -0.93
CA GLU A 172 -22.28 33.09 -0.83
C GLU A 172 -22.00 31.63 -0.44
N SER A 173 -22.78 31.09 0.50
CA SER A 173 -22.65 29.72 0.98
C SER A 173 -23.28 28.73 0.00
N GLN A 174 -24.32 29.12 -0.73
CA GLN A 174 -24.89 28.35 -1.84
C GLN A 174 -23.88 28.13 -2.97
N GLU A 175 -23.08 29.15 -3.31
CA GLU A 175 -22.04 29.02 -4.34
C GLU A 175 -20.96 28.00 -3.94
N LYS A 176 -20.51 28.04 -2.69
CA LYS A 176 -19.55 27.05 -2.12
C LYS A 176 -20.13 25.63 -2.15
N LEU A 177 -21.40 25.46 -1.76
CA LEU A 177 -22.09 24.16 -1.80
C LEU A 177 -22.29 23.63 -3.23
N ASN A 178 -22.57 24.52 -4.19
CA ASN A 178 -22.67 24.15 -5.61
C ASN A 178 -21.32 23.70 -6.18
N ILE A 179 -20.22 24.33 -5.76
CA ILE A 179 -18.87 23.88 -6.13
C ILE A 179 -18.63 22.47 -5.59
N ILE A 180 -18.95 22.18 -4.33
CA ILE A 180 -18.81 20.84 -3.73
C ILE A 180 -19.70 19.82 -4.47
N ALA A 181 -20.96 20.16 -4.75
CA ALA A 181 -21.85 19.30 -5.53
C ALA A 181 -21.32 19.03 -6.95
N SER A 182 -20.66 20.01 -7.57
CA SER A 182 -20.00 19.86 -8.87
C SER A 182 -18.77 18.96 -8.79
N LYS A 183 -17.95 19.05 -7.72
CA LYS A 183 -16.83 18.13 -7.47
C LYS A 183 -17.35 16.70 -7.33
N LEU A 184 -18.39 16.47 -6.52
CA LEU A 184 -19.02 15.17 -6.36
C LEU A 184 -19.63 14.62 -7.65
N SER A 185 -20.12 15.49 -8.55
CA SER A 185 -20.62 15.04 -9.86
C SER A 185 -19.52 14.52 -10.79
N LYS A 186 -18.27 14.93 -10.56
CA LYS A 186 -17.09 14.45 -11.29
C LYS A 186 -16.47 13.21 -10.65
N VAL A 187 -16.97 12.78 -9.48
CA VAL A 187 -16.62 11.49 -8.89
C VAL A 187 -17.41 10.43 -9.63
N TYR A 188 -16.72 9.64 -10.44
CA TYR A 188 -17.30 8.49 -11.13
C TYR A 188 -16.48 7.26 -10.81
N LEU A 189 -17.15 6.11 -10.86
CA LEU A 189 -16.49 4.81 -10.80
C LEU A 189 -15.53 4.72 -11.99
N ARG A 190 -14.25 4.55 -11.70
CA ARG A 190 -13.21 4.32 -12.72
C ARG A 190 -12.67 2.92 -12.59
N PHE A 191 -12.32 2.34 -13.72
CA PHE A 191 -11.52 1.12 -13.73
C PHE A 191 -10.07 1.52 -13.97
N GLU A 192 -9.21 1.15 -13.03
CA GLU A 192 -7.77 1.39 -13.14
C GLU A 192 -7.03 0.06 -13.08
N TRP A 193 -5.97 -0.05 -13.88
CA TRP A 193 -5.09 -1.21 -13.80
C TRP A 193 -4.31 -1.17 -12.50
N ARG A 194 -4.53 -2.16 -11.63
CA ARG A 194 -3.75 -2.37 -10.42
C ARG A 194 -2.80 -3.52 -10.66
N SER A 195 -1.50 -3.21 -10.71
CA SER A 195 -0.45 -4.22 -10.85
C SER A 195 -0.40 -5.09 -9.59
N SER A 196 -0.11 -6.38 -9.77
CA SER A 196 0.09 -7.26 -8.61
C SER A 196 1.34 -6.89 -7.82
N VAL A 197 1.41 -7.38 -6.58
CA VAL A 197 2.60 -7.29 -5.74
C VAL A 197 3.83 -7.89 -6.42
N PHE A 198 3.65 -8.95 -7.22
CA PHE A 198 4.71 -9.58 -8.01
C PHE A 198 5.23 -8.66 -9.11
N VAL A 199 4.34 -8.06 -9.91
CA VAL A 199 4.73 -7.15 -11.00
C VAL A 199 5.37 -5.88 -10.45
N GLU A 200 4.86 -5.34 -9.34
CA GLU A 200 5.49 -4.22 -8.66
C GLU A 200 6.87 -4.58 -8.13
N ALA A 201 7.04 -5.74 -7.49
CA ALA A 201 8.33 -6.19 -7.01
C ALA A 201 9.31 -6.43 -8.17
N TYR A 202 8.82 -6.95 -9.31
CA TYR A 202 9.62 -7.15 -10.51
C TYR A 202 10.04 -5.81 -11.16
N LYS A 203 9.15 -4.81 -11.21
CA LYS A 203 9.44 -3.49 -11.79
C LYS A 203 10.33 -2.63 -10.89
N ASN A 204 10.05 -2.62 -9.59
CA ASN A 204 10.70 -1.76 -8.60
C ASN A 204 11.92 -2.43 -7.94
N GLY A 205 12.17 -3.70 -8.23
CA GLY A 205 13.30 -4.48 -7.71
C GLY A 205 14.60 -4.30 -8.50
N PHE A 206 14.85 -3.11 -9.02
CA PHE A 206 16.07 -2.70 -9.71
C PHE A 206 16.72 -1.50 -9.02
#